data_AF-A0A2M8R0U3-F1
#
_entry.id   AF-A0A2M8R0U3-F1
#
_cell.length_a   1.000
_cell.length_b   1.000
_cell.length_c   1.000
_cell.angle_alpha   90.00
_cell.angle_beta   90.00
_cell.angle_gamma   90.00
#
_symmetry.space_group_name_H-M   'P 1'
#
loop_
_entity.id
_entity.type
_entity.pdbx_description
1 polymer ?
#
loop_
_entity_poly.entity_id
_entity_poly.type
_entity_poly.pdbx_seq_one_letter_code
_entity_poly.pdbx_strand_id
1 'polypeptide(L)'
;MRRHWKDLAERSAKAAFSPDQVSEALPHALKKEILSAPIKEIRDIMGGDTLFPELRIERLDALRQAHRSAAATHVIDCAIAAAASGLTGEAGTHAALQNALQDTTCNALRGIEEHYQREATSRSAGYVRTRLDAASQQLDCGALARDLLAPATPPSPRSVTLPRQSGVDEGPPL
;
A
#
# COMPACT_ATOMS: atom_id res chain seq x y z
N MET A 1 -10.71 -3.44 11.11
CA MET A 1 -9.53 -2.92 10.37
C MET A 1 -8.44 -3.99 10.36
N ARG A 2 -7.66 -4.14 9.26
CA ARG A 2 -6.55 -5.13 9.20
C ARG A 2 -5.43 -4.75 10.16
N ARG A 3 -4.59 -5.70 10.56
CA ARG A 3 -3.57 -5.50 11.63
C ARG A 3 -2.57 -4.38 11.32
N HIS A 4 -2.04 -4.31 10.09
CA HIS A 4 -1.09 -3.26 9.69
C HIS A 4 -1.71 -1.86 9.67
N TRP A 5 -2.97 -1.74 9.25
CA TRP A 5 -3.72 -0.48 9.36
C TRP A 5 -4.03 -0.10 10.80
N LYS A 6 -4.31 -1.09 11.67
CA LYS A 6 -4.48 -0.86 13.12
C LYS A 6 -3.19 -0.33 13.78
N ASP A 7 -2.03 -0.83 13.38
CA ASP A 7 -0.73 -0.34 13.90
C ASP A 7 -0.49 1.13 13.51
N LEU A 8 -0.74 1.48 12.24
CA LEU A 8 -0.69 2.88 11.78
C LEU A 8 -1.68 3.77 12.55
N ALA A 9 -2.92 3.30 12.70
CA ALA A 9 -3.97 4.00 13.44
C ALA A 9 -3.54 4.29 14.89
N GLU A 10 -3.03 3.28 15.59
CA GLU A 10 -2.55 3.42 16.97
C GLU A 10 -1.39 4.41 17.09
N ARG A 11 -0.42 4.36 16.15
CA ARG A 11 0.71 5.29 16.10
C ARG A 11 0.26 6.73 15.86
N SER A 12 -0.72 6.92 14.97
CA SER A 12 -1.27 8.24 14.68
C SER A 12 -2.10 8.83 15.83
N ALA A 13 -2.67 7.99 16.70
CA ALA A 13 -3.51 8.44 17.81
C ALA A 13 -2.75 8.73 19.10
N LYS A 14 -1.55 8.15 19.28
CA LYS A 14 -0.79 8.28 20.53
C LYS A 14 0.33 9.31 20.39
N ALA A 15 0.34 10.30 21.28
CA ALA A 15 1.39 11.33 21.35
C ALA A 15 2.79 10.75 21.64
N ALA A 16 2.88 9.54 22.18
CA ALA A 16 4.13 8.84 22.44
C ALA A 16 4.93 8.50 21.17
N PHE A 17 4.26 8.44 20.01
CA PHE A 17 4.97 8.28 18.74
C PHE A 17 5.30 9.65 18.14
N SER A 18 6.49 9.77 17.56
CA SER A 18 6.91 10.97 16.82
C SER A 18 6.23 11.05 15.43
N PRO A 19 6.17 12.23 14.79
CA PRO A 19 5.70 12.35 13.41
C PRO A 19 6.44 11.43 12.43
N ASP A 20 7.76 11.27 12.61
CA ASP A 20 8.59 10.39 11.76
C ASP A 20 8.18 8.93 11.90
N GLN A 21 7.90 8.46 13.12
CA GLN A 21 7.44 7.09 13.36
C GLN A 21 6.07 6.79 12.75
N VAL A 22 5.21 7.81 12.58
CA VAL A 22 3.94 7.67 11.86
C VAL A 22 4.19 7.62 10.35
N SER A 23 5.10 8.47 9.87
CA SER A 23 5.49 8.55 8.46
C SER A 23 6.18 7.27 7.97
N GLU A 24 6.98 6.62 8.80
CA GLU A 24 7.57 5.30 8.53
C GLU A 24 6.53 4.15 8.48
N ALA A 25 5.45 4.27 9.26
CA ALA A 25 4.43 3.23 9.38
C ALA A 25 3.51 3.15 8.15
N LEU A 26 3.26 4.27 7.48
CA LEU A 26 2.40 4.34 6.31
C LEU A 26 2.89 3.49 5.11
N PRO A 27 4.12 3.66 4.59
CA PRO A 27 4.62 2.85 3.48
C PRO A 27 4.72 1.37 3.83
N HIS A 28 4.96 1.03 5.11
CA HIS A 28 4.93 -0.35 5.59
C HIS A 28 3.54 -0.97 5.49
N ALA A 29 2.51 -0.26 5.97
CA ALA A 29 1.13 -0.72 5.89
C ALA A 29 0.68 -0.89 4.43
N LEU A 30 1.05 0.04 3.56
CA LEU A 30 0.78 -0.02 2.12
C LEU A 30 1.45 -1.21 1.43
N LYS A 31 2.75 -1.43 1.67
CA LYS A 31 3.47 -2.61 1.15
C LYS A 31 2.75 -3.89 1.54
N LYS A 32 2.33 -4.04 2.80
CA LYS A 32 1.59 -5.23 3.24
C LYS A 32 0.24 -5.40 2.57
N GLU A 33 -0.47 -4.31 2.33
CA GLU A 33 -1.74 -4.35 1.62
C GLU A 33 -1.54 -4.79 0.17
N ILE A 34 -0.61 -4.16 -0.55
CA ILE A 34 -0.37 -4.37 -1.99
C ILE A 34 0.29 -5.72 -2.28
N LEU A 35 1.19 -6.21 -1.42
CA LEU A 35 1.82 -7.53 -1.59
C LEU A 35 0.83 -8.71 -1.44
N SER A 36 -0.43 -8.47 -1.08
CA SER A 36 -1.49 -9.48 -1.19
C SER A 36 -2.00 -9.67 -2.63
N ALA A 37 -1.64 -8.77 -3.55
CA ALA A 37 -1.97 -8.85 -4.97
C ALA A 37 -0.98 -9.75 -5.74
N PRO A 38 -1.43 -10.36 -6.85
CA PRO A 38 -0.59 -11.18 -7.74
C PRO A 38 0.31 -10.31 -8.64
N ILE A 39 1.24 -9.56 -8.05
CA ILE A 39 2.05 -8.56 -8.77
C ILE A 39 2.88 -9.20 -9.89
N LYS A 40 3.37 -10.43 -9.68
CA LYS A 40 4.17 -11.14 -10.68
C LYS A 40 3.31 -11.50 -11.89
N GLU A 41 2.14 -12.06 -11.67
CA GLU A 41 1.20 -12.44 -12.73
C GLU A 41 0.69 -11.22 -13.49
N ILE A 42 0.46 -10.10 -12.80
CA ILE A 42 0.14 -8.82 -13.44
C ILE A 42 1.30 -8.40 -14.34
N ARG A 43 2.54 -8.42 -13.84
CA ARG A 43 3.73 -8.08 -14.63
C ARG A 43 3.87 -8.97 -15.87
N ASP A 44 3.70 -10.28 -15.71
CA ASP A 44 3.79 -11.26 -16.80
C ASP A 44 2.72 -11.02 -17.88
N ILE A 45 1.48 -10.66 -17.48
CA ILE A 45 0.40 -10.32 -18.43
C ILE A 45 0.69 -8.97 -19.11
N MET A 46 1.16 -7.98 -18.36
CA MET A 46 1.46 -6.65 -18.90
C MET A 46 2.64 -6.67 -19.88
N GLY A 47 3.68 -7.44 -19.58
CA GLY A 47 4.88 -7.60 -20.42
C GLY A 47 4.78 -8.68 -21.49
N GLY A 48 3.72 -9.49 -21.49
CA GLY A 48 3.52 -10.51 -22.50
C GLY A 48 3.19 -9.92 -23.87
N ASP A 49 3.79 -10.48 -24.91
CA ASP A 49 3.44 -10.18 -26.30
C ASP A 49 2.02 -10.68 -26.58
N THR A 50 1.15 -9.76 -27.00
CA THR A 50 -0.19 -10.08 -27.49
C THR A 50 -0.40 -9.40 -28.83
N LEU A 51 -0.98 -10.13 -29.78
CA LEU A 51 -1.34 -9.57 -31.10
C LEU A 51 -2.45 -8.53 -31.00
N PHE A 52 -3.25 -8.58 -29.93
CA PHE A 52 -4.37 -7.69 -29.66
C PHE A 52 -4.28 -7.12 -28.23
N PRO A 53 -4.45 -5.81 -28.02
CA PRO A 53 -4.52 -5.21 -26.69
C PRO A 53 -5.65 -5.77 -25.81
N GLU A 54 -6.78 -6.15 -26.42
CA GLU A 54 -7.99 -6.63 -25.74
C GLU A 54 -7.72 -7.95 -25.01
N LEU A 55 -6.91 -8.83 -25.59
CA LEU A 55 -6.50 -10.09 -24.96
C LEU A 55 -5.75 -9.88 -23.64
N ARG A 56 -5.04 -8.75 -23.49
CA ARG A 56 -4.36 -8.41 -22.23
C ARG A 56 -5.38 -8.05 -21.16
N ILE A 57 -6.38 -7.25 -21.50
CA ILE A 57 -7.48 -6.88 -20.60
C ILE A 57 -8.26 -8.13 -20.19
N GLU A 58 -8.60 -9.01 -21.14
CA GLU A 58 -9.29 -10.28 -20.84
C GLU A 58 -8.49 -11.16 -19.88
N ARG A 59 -7.16 -11.25 -20.04
CA ARG A 59 -6.29 -12.00 -19.13
C ARG A 59 -6.23 -11.38 -17.73
N LEU A 60 -6.18 -10.06 -17.63
CA LEU A 60 -6.26 -9.36 -16.34
C LEU A 60 -7.63 -9.56 -15.69
N ASP A 61 -8.71 -9.55 -16.47
CA ASP A 61 -10.05 -9.86 -15.98
C ASP A 61 -10.18 -11.30 -15.48
N ALA A 62 -9.61 -12.26 -16.20
CA ALA A 62 -9.54 -13.65 -15.74
C ALA A 62 -8.75 -13.77 -14.43
N LEU A 63 -7.62 -13.04 -14.31
CA LEU A 63 -6.87 -12.95 -13.06
C LEU A 63 -7.73 -12.35 -11.94
N ARG A 64 -8.48 -11.29 -12.21
CA ARG A 64 -9.41 -10.67 -11.25
C ARG A 64 -10.42 -11.69 -10.70
N GLN A 65 -10.96 -12.55 -11.56
CA GLN A 65 -11.91 -13.61 -11.17
C GLN A 65 -11.26 -14.75 -10.39
N ALA A 66 -9.95 -14.96 -10.51
CA ALA A 66 -9.22 -15.98 -9.75
C ALA A 66 -8.89 -15.54 -8.31
N HIS A 67 -8.82 -14.23 -8.06
CA HIS A 67 -8.54 -13.68 -6.74
C HIS A 67 -9.83 -13.25 -6.01
N ARG A 68 -9.80 -13.33 -4.67
CA ARG A 68 -10.95 -13.01 -3.79
C ARG A 68 -10.69 -11.86 -2.82
N SER A 69 -9.48 -11.33 -2.81
CA SER A 69 -9.12 -10.25 -1.88
C SER A 69 -9.38 -8.88 -2.52
N ALA A 70 -10.03 -7.98 -1.79
CA ALA A 70 -10.32 -6.62 -2.28
C ALA A 70 -9.06 -5.87 -2.72
N ALA A 71 -7.94 -6.06 -2.02
CA ALA A 71 -6.65 -5.45 -2.37
C ALA A 71 -6.10 -6.00 -3.69
N ALA A 72 -6.15 -7.32 -3.90
CA ALA A 72 -5.76 -7.93 -5.17
C ALA A 72 -6.65 -7.45 -6.31
N THR A 73 -7.97 -7.46 -6.12
CA THR A 73 -8.94 -6.98 -7.12
C THR A 73 -8.65 -5.53 -7.51
N HIS A 74 -8.43 -4.66 -6.52
CA HIS A 74 -8.14 -3.25 -6.77
C HIS A 74 -6.85 -3.02 -7.59
N VAL A 75 -5.77 -3.73 -7.26
CA VAL A 75 -4.51 -3.63 -8.04
C VAL A 75 -4.72 -4.12 -9.48
N ILE A 76 -5.51 -5.18 -9.67
CA ILE A 76 -5.84 -5.71 -11.00
C ILE A 76 -6.73 -4.72 -11.77
N ASP A 77 -7.70 -4.07 -11.13
CA ASP A 77 -8.53 -3.03 -11.75
C ASP A 77 -7.65 -1.85 -12.22
N CYS A 78 -6.67 -1.43 -11.42
CA CYS A 78 -5.69 -0.42 -11.83
C CYS A 78 -4.84 -0.89 -13.03
N ALA A 79 -4.49 -2.17 -13.10
CA ALA A 79 -3.78 -2.74 -14.24
C ALA A 79 -4.64 -2.77 -15.50
N ILE A 80 -5.93 -3.11 -15.39
CA ILE A 80 -6.89 -3.05 -16.50
C ILE A 80 -7.00 -1.61 -17.01
N ALA A 81 -7.13 -0.63 -16.11
CA ALA A 81 -7.20 0.79 -16.48
C ALA A 81 -5.92 1.28 -17.18
N ALA A 82 -4.74 0.84 -16.71
CA ALA A 82 -3.46 1.15 -17.34
C ALA A 82 -3.38 0.54 -18.75
N ALA A 83 -3.75 -0.73 -18.91
CA ALA A 83 -3.79 -1.42 -20.20
C ALA A 83 -4.78 -0.77 -21.18
N ALA A 84 -5.97 -0.39 -20.71
CA ALA A 84 -6.97 0.32 -21.51
C ALA A 84 -6.49 1.72 -21.95
N SER A 85 -5.59 2.33 -21.19
CA SER A 85 -4.93 3.60 -21.53
C SER A 85 -3.72 3.42 -22.45
N GLY A 86 -3.44 2.20 -22.92
CA GLY A 86 -2.33 1.87 -23.81
C GLY A 86 -0.99 1.65 -23.10
N LEU A 87 -0.95 1.67 -21.75
CA LEU A 87 0.27 1.37 -21.00
C LEU A 87 0.47 -0.14 -20.88
N THR A 88 1.66 -0.62 -21.25
CA THR A 88 2.02 -2.05 -21.22
C THR A 88 3.41 -2.25 -20.60
N GLY A 89 3.82 -3.50 -20.42
CA GLY A 89 5.11 -3.87 -19.84
C GLY A 89 5.31 -3.30 -18.44
N GLU A 90 6.59 -3.07 -18.11
CA GLU A 90 7.00 -2.49 -16.82
C GLU A 90 6.36 -1.13 -16.55
N ALA A 91 6.19 -0.29 -17.58
CA ALA A 91 5.55 1.02 -17.43
C ALA A 91 4.08 0.89 -17.01
N GLY A 92 3.35 -0.04 -17.61
CA GLY A 92 1.96 -0.32 -17.25
C GLY A 92 1.84 -0.97 -15.87
N THR A 93 2.74 -1.89 -15.49
CA THR A 93 2.75 -2.47 -14.14
C THR A 93 3.09 -1.43 -13.08
N HIS A 94 4.06 -0.54 -13.35
CA HIS A 94 4.41 0.57 -12.46
C HIS A 94 3.24 1.52 -12.26
N ALA A 95 2.57 1.94 -13.34
CA ALA A 95 1.40 2.80 -13.26
C ALA A 95 0.26 2.15 -12.46
N ALA A 96 0.01 0.86 -12.67
CA ALA A 96 -1.00 0.11 -11.94
C ALA A 96 -0.74 0.10 -10.43
N LEU A 97 0.50 -0.21 -10.01
CA LEU A 97 0.88 -0.21 -8.59
C LEU A 97 0.86 1.18 -7.98
N GLN A 98 1.35 2.19 -8.68
CA GLN A 98 1.34 3.57 -8.21
C GLN A 98 -0.10 4.04 -7.94
N ASN A 99 -1.01 3.82 -8.89
CA ASN A 99 -2.40 4.22 -8.74
C ASN A 99 -3.07 3.45 -7.60
N ALA A 100 -2.88 2.13 -7.52
CA ALA A 100 -3.43 1.33 -6.43
C ALA A 100 -2.90 1.77 -5.06
N LEU A 101 -1.62 2.15 -4.95
CA LEU A 101 -1.04 2.70 -3.72
C LEU A 101 -1.67 4.03 -3.33
N GLN A 102 -1.89 4.93 -4.29
CA GLN A 102 -2.53 6.23 -4.05
C GLN A 102 -3.97 6.06 -3.57
N ASP A 103 -4.77 5.27 -4.28
CA ASP A 103 -6.16 5.00 -3.93
C ASP A 103 -6.27 4.28 -2.58
N THR A 104 -5.41 3.28 -2.33
CA THR A 104 -5.35 2.59 -1.05
C THR A 104 -4.99 3.54 0.09
N THR A 105 -4.08 4.50 -0.15
CA THR A 105 -3.72 5.52 0.85
C THR A 105 -4.95 6.35 1.20
N CYS A 106 -5.60 6.97 0.22
CA CYS A 106 -6.79 7.79 0.44
C CYS A 106 -7.88 7.03 1.21
N ASN A 107 -8.19 5.80 0.78
CA ASN A 107 -9.23 4.96 1.38
C ASN A 107 -8.87 4.54 2.81
N ALA A 108 -7.62 4.14 3.06
CA ALA A 108 -7.18 3.69 4.38
C ALA A 108 -7.14 4.83 5.39
N LEU A 109 -6.60 6.00 5.02
CA LEU A 109 -6.53 7.16 5.90
C LEU A 109 -7.93 7.65 6.29
N ARG A 110 -8.85 7.71 5.32
CA ARG A 110 -10.27 8.01 5.56
C ARG A 110 -10.89 6.98 6.50
N GLY A 111 -10.65 5.69 6.29
CA GLY A 111 -11.17 4.62 7.15
C GLY A 111 -10.66 4.70 8.59
N ILE A 112 -9.40 5.09 8.80
CA ILE A 112 -8.82 5.32 10.13
C ILE A 112 -9.47 6.53 10.80
N GLU A 113 -9.61 7.64 10.08
CA GLU A 113 -10.27 8.85 10.60
C GLU A 113 -11.70 8.54 11.04
N GLU A 114 -12.49 7.88 10.18
CA GLU A 114 -13.87 7.50 10.49
C GLU A 114 -13.96 6.56 11.70
N HIS A 115 -13.00 5.65 11.86
CA HIS A 115 -12.94 4.79 13.03
C HIS A 115 -12.79 5.60 14.32
N TYR A 116 -11.89 6.59 14.36
CA TYR A 116 -11.72 7.46 15.53
C TYR A 116 -12.88 8.45 15.73
N GLN A 117 -13.57 8.85 14.65
CA GLN A 117 -14.80 9.64 14.76
C GLN A 117 -15.93 8.82 15.44
N ARG A 118 -15.98 7.50 15.21
CA ARG A 118 -16.99 6.60 15.81
C ARG A 118 -16.65 6.18 17.24
N GLU A 119 -15.41 5.83 17.51
CA GLU A 119 -14.99 5.17 18.76
C GLU A 119 -14.44 6.13 19.82
N ALA A 120 -14.13 7.39 19.45
CA ALA A 120 -13.50 8.35 20.35
C ALA A 120 -14.11 9.75 20.19
N THR A 121 -13.56 10.72 20.92
CA THR A 121 -14.03 12.11 20.83
C THR A 121 -13.58 12.77 19.53
N SER A 122 -14.37 13.71 19.01
CA SER A 122 -14.06 14.48 17.79
C SER A 122 -12.68 15.14 17.80
N ARG A 123 -12.18 15.54 18.98
CA ARG A 123 -10.82 16.08 19.18
C ARG A 123 -9.72 15.08 18.84
N SER A 124 -9.94 13.79 19.13
CA SER A 124 -8.97 12.73 18.81
C SER A 124 -8.90 12.43 17.30
N ALA A 125 -10.04 12.52 16.59
CA ALA A 125 -10.08 12.33 15.15
C ALA A 125 -9.34 13.43 14.38
N GLY A 126 -9.50 14.69 14.79
CA GLY A 126 -8.75 15.81 14.19
C GLY A 126 -7.24 15.72 14.41
N TYR A 127 -6.82 15.25 15.58
CA TYR A 127 -5.42 14.99 15.90
C TYR A 127 -4.84 13.87 15.01
N VAL A 128 -5.54 12.74 14.92
CA VAL A 128 -5.16 11.61 14.06
C VAL A 128 -5.06 12.05 12.60
N ARG A 129 -6.07 12.76 12.08
CA ARG A 129 -6.09 13.25 10.69
C ARG A 129 -4.85 14.09 10.37
N THR A 130 -4.54 15.07 11.21
CA THR A 130 -3.38 15.96 11.01
C THR A 130 -2.07 15.17 10.87
N ARG A 131 -1.91 14.11 11.67
CA ARG A 131 -0.71 13.27 11.65
C ARG A 131 -0.67 12.33 10.45
N LEU A 132 -1.81 11.81 10.03
CA LEU A 132 -1.93 10.99 8.82
C LEU A 132 -1.70 11.83 7.56
N ASP A 133 -2.18 13.07 7.53
CA ASP A 133 -1.94 14.01 6.42
C ASP A 133 -0.46 14.37 6.32
N ALA A 134 0.23 14.61 7.45
CA ALA A 134 1.67 14.84 7.45
C ALA A 134 2.46 13.62 6.91
N ALA A 135 2.04 12.41 7.30
CA ALA A 135 2.65 11.17 6.79
C ALA A 135 2.39 10.97 5.29
N SER A 136 1.19 11.28 4.80
CA SER A 136 0.85 11.15 3.38
C SER A 136 1.57 12.15 2.49
N GLN A 137 1.84 13.36 2.99
CA GLN A 137 2.65 14.36 2.29
C GLN A 137 4.10 13.93 2.05
N GLN A 138 4.64 13.03 2.89
CA GLN A 138 5.98 12.48 2.74
C GLN A 138 6.03 11.19 1.91
N LEU A 139 4.87 10.63 1.54
CA LEU A 139 4.79 9.37 0.82
C LEU A 139 4.99 9.57 -0.68
N ASP A 140 6.03 8.93 -1.24
CA ASP A 140 6.20 8.79 -2.69
C ASP A 140 5.71 7.40 -3.15
N CYS A 141 4.45 7.35 -3.62
CA CYS A 141 3.86 6.12 -4.17
C CYS A 141 4.62 5.60 -5.41
N GLY A 142 5.23 6.48 -6.20
CA GLY A 142 5.98 6.10 -7.40
C GLY A 142 7.31 5.45 -7.04
N ALA A 143 8.03 5.97 -6.05
CA ALA A 143 9.21 5.32 -5.48
C ALA A 143 8.85 3.99 -4.81
N LEU A 144 7.72 3.94 -4.10
CA LEU A 144 7.25 2.71 -3.46
C LEU A 144 6.89 1.62 -4.48
N ALA A 145 6.23 1.98 -5.58
CA ALA A 145 5.96 1.09 -6.70
C ALA A 145 7.26 0.57 -7.33
N ARG A 146 8.26 1.44 -7.54
CA ARG A 146 9.58 1.03 -8.05
C ARG A 146 10.27 0.03 -7.12
N ASP A 147 10.25 0.27 -5.81
CA ASP A 147 10.83 -0.64 -4.82
C ASP A 147 10.15 -2.02 -4.83
N LEU A 148 8.82 -2.06 -4.95
CA LEU A 148 8.07 -3.31 -5.09
C LEU A 148 8.36 -4.04 -6.41
N LEU A 149 8.73 -3.30 -7.47
CA LEU A 149 9.03 -3.88 -8.77
C LEU A 149 10.50 -4.29 -8.96
N ALA A 150 11.42 -3.67 -8.22
CA ALA A 150 12.86 -3.88 -8.31
C ALA A 150 13.28 -5.37 -8.25
N PRO A 151 12.74 -6.22 -7.34
CA PRO A 151 13.03 -7.63 -7.39
C PRO A 151 12.20 -8.33 -8.49
N ALA A 152 12.81 -9.32 -9.15
CA ALA A 152 12.12 -10.15 -10.15
C ALA A 152 10.94 -10.93 -9.55
N THR A 153 11.00 -11.23 -8.25
CA THR A 153 9.88 -11.77 -7.47
C THR A 153 9.58 -10.81 -6.32
N PRO A 154 8.34 -10.31 -6.20
CA PRO A 154 7.95 -9.42 -5.10
C PRO A 154 8.26 -10.05 -3.73
N PRO A 155 8.65 -9.24 -2.73
CA PRO A 155 8.93 -9.76 -1.39
C PRO A 155 7.67 -10.37 -0.76
N SER A 156 7.84 -11.35 0.12
CA SER A 156 6.72 -11.89 0.89
C SER A 156 6.13 -10.81 1.81
N PRO A 157 4.78 -10.72 1.97
CA PRO A 157 4.18 -9.82 2.97
C PRO A 157 4.73 -10.00 4.40
N ARG A 158 5.26 -11.20 4.71
CA ARG A 158 5.83 -11.54 6.02
C ARG A 158 7.22 -10.92 6.25
N SER A 159 8.00 -10.64 5.21
CA SER A 159 9.33 -10.02 5.35
C SER A 159 9.25 -8.52 5.58
N VAL A 160 8.12 -7.89 5.22
CA VAL A 160 7.87 -6.48 5.48
C VAL A 160 7.63 -6.26 6.97
N THR A 161 8.65 -5.81 7.67
CA THR A 161 8.63 -5.54 9.11
C THR A 161 8.93 -4.06 9.36
N LEU A 162 8.26 -3.48 10.35
CA LEU A 162 8.65 -2.17 10.85
C LEU A 162 9.94 -2.36 11.65
N PRO A 163 10.95 -1.52 11.46
CA PRO A 163 12.13 -1.53 12.31
C PRO A 163 11.69 -1.49 13.78
N ARG A 164 12.10 -2.49 14.57
CA ARG A 164 11.96 -2.41 16.02
C ARG A 164 13.05 -1.46 16.49
N GLN A 165 12.67 -0.37 17.15
CA GLN A 165 13.64 0.45 17.88
C GLN A 165 14.09 -0.35 19.10
N SER A 166 15.25 -1.00 18.99
CA SER A 166 15.96 -1.67 20.10
C SER A 166 16.69 -0.65 20.97
N GLY A 167 15.99 0.39 21.41
CA GLY A 167 16.54 1.48 22.23
C GLY A 167 16.35 1.27 23.74
N VAL A 168 16.34 0.03 24.22
CA VAL A 168 16.09 -0.29 25.66
C VAL A 168 17.18 -1.21 26.23
N ASP A 169 18.40 -1.17 25.69
CA ASP A 169 19.50 -2.02 26.17
C ASP A 169 20.81 -1.27 26.46
N GLU A 170 20.75 0.05 26.66
CA GLU A 170 21.80 0.78 27.40
C GLU A 170 21.34 0.94 28.85
N GLY A 171 21.48 -0.15 29.62
CA GLY A 171 21.52 -0.03 31.08
C GLY A 171 22.71 0.85 31.51
N PRO A 172 22.59 1.63 32.59
CA PRO A 172 23.66 2.54 33.00
C PRO A 172 24.96 1.77 33.27
N PRO A 173 26.13 2.25 32.82
CA PRO A 173 27.40 1.67 33.20
C PRO A 173 27.61 1.85 34.71
N LEU A 174 28.11 0.79 35.35
CA LEU A 174 28.38 0.66 36.79
C LEU A 174 29.14 1.85 37.39
#